data_AF-A0A947N5C9-F1
#
_entry.id   AF-A0A947N5C9-F1
#
_cell.length_a   1.000
_cell.length_b   1.000
_cell.length_c   1.000
_cell.angle_alpha   90.00
_cell.angle_beta   90.00
_cell.angle_gamma   90.00
#
_symmetry.space_group_name_H-M   'P 1'
#
loop_
_entity.id
_entity.type
_entity.pdbx_description
1 polymer ?
#
loop_
_entity_poly.entity_id
_entity_poly.type
_entity_poly.pdbx_seq_one_letter_code
_entity_poly.pdbx_strand_id
1 'polypeptide(L)'
;MGILENVREQYLKGRDEEMSLEAYLDLCRQDPLAYATPAERMLAAIGEPELIDTRKDPRLSRIFSNRLIPRYPAFEEFYGLEDVIAQIVAFFKHAAQGLEERK
;
A
#
# COMPACT_ATOMS: atom_id res chain seq x y z
N MET A 1 7.78 -12.33 34.91
CA MET A 1 8.16 -13.01 33.66
C MET A 1 9.68 -12.95 33.56
N GLY A 2 10.35 -14.10 33.71
CA GLY A 2 11.81 -14.16 33.85
C GLY A 2 12.54 -13.82 32.55
N ILE A 3 13.79 -13.37 32.65
CA ILE A 3 14.64 -13.00 31.50
C ILE A 3 14.76 -14.17 30.50
N LEU A 4 14.85 -15.40 31.01
CA LEU A 4 14.92 -16.63 30.19
C LEU A 4 13.65 -16.87 29.37
N GLU A 5 12.49 -16.47 29.89
CA GLU A 5 11.19 -16.64 29.24
C GLU A 5 11.04 -15.65 28.07
N ASN A 6 11.43 -14.39 28.28
CA ASN A 6 11.48 -13.37 27.22
C ASN A 6 12.44 -13.73 26.08
N VAL A 7 13.63 -14.27 26.40
CA VAL A 7 14.61 -14.71 25.38
C VAL A 7 14.05 -15.88 24.56
N ARG A 8 13.37 -16.83 25.20
CA ARG A 8 12.71 -17.95 24.53
C ARG A 8 11.59 -17.46 23.60
N GLU A 9 10.75 -16.54 24.05
CA GLU A 9 9.67 -15.97 23.22
C GLU A 9 10.23 -15.20 22.01
N GLN A 10 11.28 -14.40 22.18
CA GLN A 10 11.93 -13.69 21.07
C GLN A 10 12.57 -14.66 20.07
N TYR A 11 13.20 -15.73 20.55
CA TYR A 11 13.77 -16.77 19.70
C TYR A 11 12.69 -17.51 18.91
N LEU A 12 11.56 -17.84 19.54
CA LEU A 12 10.44 -18.50 18.87
C LEU A 12 9.76 -17.59 17.83
N LYS A 13 9.68 -16.28 18.09
CA LYS A 13 9.15 -15.29 17.12
C LYS A 13 10.04 -15.10 15.89
N GLY A 14 11.34 -15.38 16.01
CA GLY A 14 12.29 -15.31 14.90
C GLY A 14 12.42 -16.60 14.10
N ARG A 15 11.69 -17.66 14.48
CA ARG A 15 11.66 -18.91 13.74
C ARG A 15 10.64 -18.79 12.62
N ASP A 16 11.02 -19.16 11.40
CA ASP A 16 10.11 -19.19 10.27
C ASP A 16 8.92 -20.11 10.56
N GLU A 17 7.71 -19.61 10.32
CA GLU A 17 6.50 -20.42 10.35
C GLU A 17 6.39 -21.19 9.02
N GLU A 18 6.42 -22.51 9.10
CA GLU A 18 6.32 -23.38 7.92
C GLU A 18 4.85 -23.54 7.51
N MET A 19 4.57 -23.35 6.21
CA MET A 19 3.27 -23.61 5.60
C MET A 19 3.42 -24.68 4.53
N SER A 20 2.49 -25.64 4.48
CA SER A 20 2.48 -26.65 3.42
C SER A 20 2.11 -26.00 2.08
N LEU A 21 2.57 -26.59 0.97
CA LEU A 21 2.21 -26.13 -0.37
C LEU A 21 0.68 -26.15 -0.58
N GLU A 22 -0.01 -27.16 -0.10
CA GLU A 22 -1.46 -27.27 -0.20
C GLU A 22 -2.18 -26.11 0.53
N ALA A 23 -1.76 -25.81 1.76
CA ALA A 23 -2.30 -24.68 2.52
C ALA A 23 -2.02 -23.34 1.81
N TYR A 24 -0.83 -23.18 1.21
CA TYR A 24 -0.51 -22.00 0.41
C TYR A 24 -1.42 -21.87 -0.81
N LEU A 25 -1.63 -22.95 -1.56
CA LEU A 25 -2.49 -22.94 -2.74
C LEU A 25 -3.96 -22.67 -2.39
N ASP A 26 -4.43 -23.20 -1.25
CA ASP A 26 -5.76 -22.90 -0.72
C ASP A 26 -5.90 -21.44 -0.28
N LEU A 27 -4.84 -20.84 0.27
CA LEU A 27 -4.78 -19.40 0.56
C LEU A 27 -4.83 -18.58 -0.73
N CYS A 28 -4.02 -18.90 -1.74
CA CYS A 28 -4.01 -18.22 -3.04
C CYS A 28 -5.36 -18.28 -3.76
N ARG A 29 -6.16 -19.34 -3.51
CA ARG A 29 -7.53 -19.45 -4.04
C ARG A 29 -8.48 -18.42 -3.40
N GLN A 30 -8.24 -18.07 -2.13
CA GLN A 30 -9.11 -17.19 -1.35
C GLN A 30 -8.66 -15.73 -1.42
N ASP A 31 -7.35 -15.50 -1.43
CA ASP A 31 -6.75 -14.17 -1.39
C ASP A 31 -5.72 -14.02 -2.53
N PRO A 32 -6.06 -13.27 -3.60
CA PRO A 32 -5.12 -12.94 -4.67
C PRO A 32 -3.89 -12.19 -4.19
N LEU A 33 -3.96 -11.47 -3.06
CA LEU A 33 -2.79 -10.78 -2.50
C LEU A 33 -1.75 -11.76 -1.99
N ALA A 34 -2.10 -13.01 -1.70
CA ALA A 34 -1.16 -14.03 -1.22
C ALA A 34 0.01 -14.27 -2.19
N TYR A 35 -0.23 -14.15 -3.49
CA TYR A 35 0.79 -14.27 -4.54
C TYR A 35 1.10 -12.95 -5.26
N ALA A 36 0.52 -11.83 -4.82
CA ALA A 36 0.77 -10.52 -5.40
C ALA A 36 2.21 -10.03 -5.10
N THR A 37 2.77 -9.32 -6.07
CA THR A 37 4.06 -8.64 -5.99
C THR A 37 4.03 -7.55 -4.92
N PRO A 38 5.22 -7.10 -4.41
CA PRO A 38 5.28 -5.98 -3.49
C PRO A 38 4.59 -4.71 -4.03
N ALA A 39 4.68 -4.43 -5.33
CA ALA A 39 4.06 -3.27 -5.94
C ALA A 39 2.53 -3.34 -5.92
N GLU A 40 1.95 -4.49 -6.27
CA GLU A 40 0.50 -4.72 -6.22
C GLU A 40 -0.03 -4.63 -4.78
N ARG A 41 0.70 -5.18 -3.81
CA ARG A 41 0.35 -5.06 -2.39
C ARG A 41 0.38 -3.61 -1.92
N MET A 42 1.36 -2.83 -2.35
CA MET A 42 1.42 -1.40 -2.05
C MET A 42 0.24 -0.64 -2.66
N LEU A 43 -0.15 -0.93 -3.90
CA LEU A 43 -1.34 -0.31 -4.51
C LEU A 43 -2.62 -0.65 -3.75
N ALA A 44 -2.79 -1.92 -3.37
CA ALA A 44 -3.93 -2.35 -2.56
C ALA A 44 -3.97 -1.63 -1.21
N ALA A 45 -2.82 -1.43 -0.56
CA ALA A 45 -2.72 -0.70 0.70
C ALA A 45 -2.97 0.81 0.54
N ILE A 46 -2.54 1.41 -0.56
CA ILE A 46 -2.78 2.83 -0.87
C ILE A 46 -4.29 3.08 -1.08
N GLY A 47 -4.97 2.17 -1.77
CA GLY A 47 -6.39 2.22 -2.09
C GLY A 47 -6.71 3.04 -3.34
N GLU A 48 -8.01 3.14 -3.64
CA GLU A 48 -8.50 3.90 -4.78
C GLU A 48 -8.69 5.39 -4.45
N PRO A 49 -8.40 6.32 -5.39
CA PRO A 49 -8.52 7.74 -5.13
C PRO A 49 -9.96 8.22 -5.20
N GLU A 50 -10.33 9.09 -4.26
CA GLU A 50 -11.50 9.95 -4.38
C GLU A 50 -11.11 11.25 -5.10
N LEU A 51 -11.91 11.69 -6.07
CA LEU A 51 -11.69 12.96 -6.77
C LEU A 51 -12.34 14.11 -6.00
N ILE A 52 -11.51 14.98 -5.42
CA ILE A 52 -11.95 16.13 -4.63
C ILE A 52 -12.01 17.39 -5.51
N ASP A 53 -13.19 18.01 -5.57
CA ASP A 53 -13.41 19.30 -6.20
C ASP A 53 -13.07 20.45 -5.25
N THR A 54 -11.85 20.98 -5.39
CA THR A 54 -11.33 22.02 -4.49
C THR A 54 -12.05 23.36 -4.61
N ARG A 55 -12.88 23.57 -5.65
CA ARG A 55 -13.70 24.79 -5.80
C ARG A 55 -14.76 24.94 -4.72
N LYS A 56 -15.20 23.82 -4.14
CA LYS A 56 -16.27 23.78 -3.14
C LYS A 56 -15.78 24.19 -1.74
N ASP A 57 -14.47 24.25 -1.54
CA ASP A 57 -13.84 24.59 -0.27
C ASP A 57 -12.87 25.79 -0.46
N PRO A 58 -13.11 26.95 0.19
CA PRO A 58 -12.26 28.13 0.03
C PRO A 58 -10.78 27.92 0.39
N ARG A 59 -10.48 27.04 1.36
CA ARG A 59 -9.10 26.74 1.77
C ARG A 59 -8.42 25.88 0.72
N LEU A 60 -9.08 24.82 0.25
CA LEU A 60 -8.53 23.95 -0.79
C LEU A 60 -8.41 24.68 -2.14
N SER A 61 -9.38 25.52 -2.48
CA SER A 61 -9.35 26.38 -3.67
C SER A 61 -8.08 27.24 -3.72
N ARG A 62 -7.68 27.82 -2.57
CA ARG A 62 -6.48 28.67 -2.48
C ARG A 62 -5.17 27.88 -2.57
N ILE A 63 -5.14 26.64 -2.09
CA ILE A 63 -3.94 25.78 -2.13
C ILE A 63 -3.77 25.16 -3.52
N PHE A 64 -4.86 24.67 -4.11
CA PHE A 64 -4.84 23.87 -5.34
C PHE A 64 -5.29 24.63 -6.58
N SER A 65 -5.57 25.92 -6.48
CA SER A 65 -6.00 26.78 -7.58
C SER A 65 -7.21 26.20 -8.33
N ASN A 66 -8.25 25.78 -7.58
CA ASN A 66 -9.51 25.25 -8.13
C ASN A 66 -9.37 23.97 -8.99
N ARG A 67 -8.27 23.23 -8.85
CA ARG A 67 -8.05 21.94 -9.54
C ARG A 67 -8.89 20.82 -8.92
N LEU A 68 -9.20 19.79 -9.72
CA LEU A 68 -9.60 18.48 -9.20
C LEU A 68 -8.35 17.74 -8.76
N ILE A 69 -8.35 17.19 -7.54
CA ILE A 69 -7.21 16.45 -6.99
C ILE A 69 -7.63 15.03 -6.60
N PRO A 70 -6.82 14.01 -6.90
CA PRO A 70 -7.02 12.67 -6.35
C PRO A 70 -6.53 12.63 -4.90
N ARG A 71 -7.38 12.16 -3.97
CA ARG A 71 -7.02 11.90 -2.59
C ARG A 71 -7.14 10.41 -2.31
N TYR A 72 -6.05 9.80 -1.87
CA TYR A 72 -5.98 8.37 -1.56
C TYR A 72 -6.20 8.15 -0.05
N PRO A 73 -6.94 7.12 0.38
CA PRO A 73 -7.24 6.86 1.79
C PRO A 73 -5.99 6.76 2.67
N ALA A 74 -4.95 6.06 2.20
CA ALA A 74 -3.69 5.91 2.94
C ALA A 74 -2.94 7.22 3.17
N PHE A 75 -3.30 8.28 2.44
CA PHE A 75 -2.67 9.60 2.51
C PHE A 75 -3.65 10.70 2.91
N GLU A 76 -4.75 10.36 3.59
CA GLU A 76 -5.78 11.35 3.92
C GLU A 76 -5.21 12.53 4.72
N GLU A 77 -4.27 12.31 5.63
CA GLU A 77 -3.69 13.37 6.47
C GLU A 77 -2.56 14.16 5.80
N PHE A 78 -2.19 13.83 4.56
CA PHE A 78 -1.07 14.44 3.84
C PHE A 78 -1.56 15.58 2.94
N TYR A 79 -1.68 16.77 3.52
CA TYR A 79 -2.12 17.97 2.80
C TYR A 79 -0.97 18.65 2.06
N GLY A 80 -1.18 19.01 0.79
CA GLY A 80 -0.21 19.76 -0.02
C GLY A 80 0.89 18.90 -0.65
N LEU A 81 0.80 17.57 -0.51
CA LEU A 81 1.73 16.58 -1.08
C LEU A 81 1.10 15.75 -2.20
N GLU A 82 -0.05 16.15 -2.72
CA GLU A 82 -0.88 15.38 -3.65
C GLU A 82 -0.14 15.11 -4.96
N ASP A 83 0.65 16.07 -5.46
CA ASP A 83 1.48 15.88 -6.66
C ASP A 83 2.60 14.86 -6.41
N VAL A 84 3.17 14.81 -5.20
CA VAL A 84 4.20 13.83 -4.80
C VAL A 84 3.58 12.44 -4.62
N ILE A 85 2.43 12.38 -3.94
CA ILE A 85 1.66 11.15 -3.77
C ILE A 85 1.28 10.57 -5.14
N ALA A 86 0.82 11.41 -6.07
CA ALA A 86 0.50 10.97 -7.43
C ALA A 86 1.71 10.33 -8.13
N GLN A 87 2.92 10.87 -7.96
CA GLN A 87 4.14 10.27 -8.50
C GLN A 87 4.47 8.90 -7.86
N ILE A 88 4.32 8.79 -6.54
CA ILE A 88 4.52 7.52 -5.81
C ILE A 88 3.52 6.46 -6.31
N VAL A 89 2.24 6.83 -6.43
CA VAL A 89 1.21 5.91 -6.93
C VAL A 89 1.48 5.52 -8.39
N ALA A 90 1.89 6.47 -9.23
CA ALA A 90 2.26 6.18 -10.62
C ALA A 90 3.43 5.19 -10.69
N PHE A 91 4.47 5.36 -9.86
CA PHE A 91 5.59 4.44 -9.77
C PHE A 91 5.12 3.00 -9.47
N PHE A 92 4.28 2.82 -8.45
CA PHE A 92 3.76 1.49 -8.11
C PHE A 92 2.82 0.94 -9.19
N LYS A 93 2.00 1.78 -9.84
CA LYS A 93 1.17 1.37 -10.99
C LYS A 93 2.03 0.85 -12.14
N HIS A 94 3.15 1.50 -12.44
CA HIS A 94 4.08 1.04 -13.46
C HIS A 94 4.78 -0.26 -13.05
N ALA A 95 5.23 -0.38 -11.80
CA ALA A 95 5.88 -1.58 -11.30
C ALA A 95 4.92 -2.80 -11.29
N ALA A 96 3.65 -2.59 -10.93
CA ALA A 96 2.62 -3.63 -10.91
C ALA A 96 2.21 -4.13 -12.31
N GLN A 97 2.50 -3.38 -13.39
CA GLN A 97 2.17 -3.81 -14.76
C GLN A 97 3.03 -4.98 -15.24
N GLY A 98 4.04 -5.41 -14.49
CA GLY A 98 4.87 -6.56 -14.85
C GLY A 98 5.66 -6.38 -16.14
N LEU A 99 5.90 -5.13 -16.56
CA LEU A 99 6.68 -4.79 -17.76
C LEU A 99 8.19 -4.96 -17.53
N GLU A 100 8.60 -6.03 -16.83
CA GLU A 100 10.00 -6.46 -16.68
C GLU A 100 10.62 -7.00 -17.99
N GLU A 101 10.07 -6.65 -19.15
CA GLU A 101 10.71 -6.88 -20.45
C GLU A 101 10.71 -5.60 -21.28
N ARG A 102 11.63 -4.67 -20.99
CA ARG A 102 12.26 -3.77 -21.98
C ARG A 102 13.39 -2.96 -21.35
N LYS A 103 14.56 -3.58 -21.25
CA LYS A 103 15.84 -2.92 -21.50
C LYS A 103 16.85 -3.92 -22.02
#